data_AF-A0A969KHM1-F1
#
_entry.id   AF-A0A969KHM1-F1
#
_cell.length_a   1.000
_cell.length_b   1.000
_cell.length_c   1.000
_cell.angle_alpha   90.00
_cell.angle_beta   90.00
_cell.angle_gamma   90.00
#
_symmetry.space_group_name_H-M   'P 1'
#
loop_
_entity.id
_entity.type
_entity.pdbx_description
1 polymer ?
#
loop_
_entity_poly.entity_id
_entity_poly.type
_entity_poly.pdbx_seq_one_letter_code
_entity_poly.pdbx_strand_id
1 'polypeptide(L)'
;MDIQVSSTSGMLPSLRLQQGEITCGEAIKLLVNAQGEVELGLIDRDIYARFINHFKAGEAIPQVIPLLWWENCYYLGSAVFLGAKERRDLADLVGGKIQIIPIAKDSYERWSNPEHSPKTENNHNTTDNPSLELSRSGEHIKDLLNLITNALNNRAKEIHLEPQVDSLRIRYRIDGLLQPITVLPPSHSRKLIVCLKAIADLEISQIGTPQTGRINNKYLEHFPQDLDIQVTTMPCISEIGGNILEQAVLHLEVNHLSVSALGELGMGTTPQKIYQSWLRQKQGLILITGPRHSGKTHTMYASLRHLGSPSLKIMTVEKWSVKFCRRRSKPRSMALLI
;
A
#
# COMPACT_ATOMS: atom_id res chain seq x y z
N MET A 1 -2.91 18.07 46.59
CA MET A 1 -1.94 17.79 45.51
C MET A 1 -1.83 16.29 45.43
N ASP A 2 -2.83 15.68 44.79
CA ASP A 2 -2.89 14.23 44.63
C ASP A 2 -2.21 13.87 43.32
N ILE A 3 -1.01 13.30 43.42
CA ILE A 3 -0.37 12.63 42.30
C ILE A 3 -1.02 11.25 42.22
N GLN A 4 -2.02 11.13 41.35
CA GLN A 4 -2.62 9.85 41.02
C GLN A 4 -1.58 8.94 40.37
N VAL A 5 -1.35 7.81 41.02
CA VAL A 5 -0.71 6.61 40.49
C VAL A 5 -1.54 6.13 39.29
N SER A 6 -1.08 6.41 38.06
CA SER A 6 -1.66 5.84 36.84
C SER A 6 -1.00 4.50 36.52
N SER A 7 -1.83 3.47 36.47
CA SER A 7 -1.57 2.07 36.16
C SER A 7 -0.60 1.81 34.99
N THR A 8 0.62 1.35 35.28
CA THR A 8 1.66 0.89 34.33
C THR A 8 1.67 -0.63 34.09
N SER A 9 0.62 -1.35 34.50
CA SER A 9 0.62 -2.82 34.58
C SER A 9 0.38 -3.59 33.27
N GLY A 10 0.40 -2.94 32.10
CA GLY A 10 0.08 -3.60 30.82
C GLY A 10 0.91 -3.18 29.61
N MET A 11 1.95 -2.36 29.81
CA MET A 11 2.74 -1.79 28.72
C MET A 11 4.01 -2.61 28.45
N LEU A 12 4.30 -2.90 27.17
CA LEU A 12 5.45 -3.73 26.77
C LEU A 12 6.78 -3.12 27.24
N PRO A 13 7.77 -3.93 27.68
CA PRO A 13 9.08 -3.44 28.08
C PRO A 13 9.81 -2.62 26.99
N SER A 14 9.60 -2.94 25.71
CA SER A 14 10.14 -2.19 24.58
C SER A 14 9.64 -0.73 24.53
N LEU A 15 8.35 -0.52 24.77
CA LEU A 15 7.72 0.80 24.78
C LEU A 15 8.16 1.63 25.99
N ARG A 16 8.23 1.00 27.17
CA ARG A 16 8.69 1.66 28.40
C ARG A 16 10.15 2.10 28.31
N LEU A 17 10.99 1.31 27.63
CA LEU A 17 12.38 1.67 27.33
C LEU A 17 12.47 2.87 26.36
N GLN A 18 11.63 2.90 25.32
CA GLN A 18 11.56 4.04 24.37
C GLN A 18 11.10 5.34 25.02
N GLN A 19 10.20 5.25 26.02
CA GLN A 19 9.73 6.40 26.79
C GLN A 19 10.71 6.85 27.88
N GLY A 20 11.83 6.12 28.06
CA GLY A 20 12.82 6.42 29.09
C GLY A 20 12.36 6.09 30.52
N GLU A 21 11.30 5.30 30.68
CA GLU A 21 10.77 4.91 32.00
C GLU A 21 11.62 3.84 32.68
N ILE A 22 12.29 3.01 31.89
CA ILE A 22 13.15 1.92 32.36
C ILE A 22 14.43 1.87 31.54
N THR A 23 15.49 1.32 32.13
CA THR A 23 16.77 1.08 31.45
C THR A 23 16.73 -0.22 30.64
N CYS A 24 17.65 -0.37 29.68
CA CYS A 24 17.75 -1.59 28.87
C CYS A 24 17.97 -2.85 29.74
N GLY A 25 18.74 -2.72 30.83
CA GLY A 25 18.97 -3.83 31.77
C GLY A 25 17.70 -4.22 32.54
N GLU A 26 16.85 -3.25 32.89
CA GLU A 26 15.56 -3.51 33.53
C GLU A 26 14.56 -4.12 32.57
N ALA A 27 14.52 -3.65 31.32
CA ALA A 27 13.69 -4.24 30.26
C ALA A 27 14.03 -5.74 30.05
N ILE A 28 15.32 -6.09 30.04
CA ILE A 28 15.76 -7.48 29.92
C ILE A 28 15.32 -8.31 31.14
N LYS A 29 15.42 -7.77 32.36
CA LYS A 29 14.97 -8.46 33.58
C LYS A 29 13.46 -8.69 33.64
N LEU A 30 12.68 -7.83 32.98
CA LEU A 30 11.23 -8.01 32.82
C LEU A 30 10.90 -9.11 31.80
N LEU A 31 11.76 -9.28 30.78
CA LEU A 31 11.57 -10.27 29.72
C LEU A 31 12.12 -11.64 30.10
N VAL A 32 13.21 -11.68 30.86
CA VAL A 32 13.90 -12.91 31.28
C VAL A 32 14.15 -12.86 32.78
N ASN A 33 13.58 -13.83 33.50
CA ASN A 33 13.77 -13.93 34.94
C ASN A 33 15.16 -14.46 35.31
N ALA A 34 15.49 -14.49 36.61
CA ALA A 34 16.79 -14.94 37.09
C ALA A 34 17.10 -16.42 36.79
N GLN A 35 16.07 -17.23 36.51
CA GLN A 35 16.15 -18.63 36.13
C GLN A 35 16.27 -18.83 34.62
N GLY A 36 16.29 -17.74 33.84
CA GLY A 36 16.37 -17.79 32.38
C GLY A 36 15.03 -18.04 31.70
N GLU A 37 13.92 -18.02 32.43
CA GLU A 37 12.60 -18.19 31.83
C GLU A 37 12.13 -16.89 31.17
N VAL A 38 11.54 -17.04 29.99
CA VAL A 38 11.11 -15.90 29.17
C VAL A 38 9.61 -15.66 29.33
N GLU A 39 9.24 -14.42 29.64
CA GLU A 39 7.85 -13.98 29.69
C GLU A 39 7.32 -13.70 28.28
N LEU A 40 6.83 -14.75 27.61
CA LEU A 40 6.41 -14.70 26.21
C LEU A 40 5.30 -13.66 25.93
N GLY A 41 4.46 -13.36 26.92
CA GLY A 41 3.41 -12.34 26.82
C GLY A 41 3.92 -10.90 26.76
N LEU A 42 5.18 -10.68 27.16
CA LEU A 42 5.84 -9.36 27.14
C LEU A 42 6.80 -9.21 25.95
N ILE A 43 6.98 -10.24 25.13
CA ILE A 43 7.78 -10.16 23.90
C ILE A 43 7.03 -9.31 22.88
N ASP A 44 7.72 -8.30 22.38
CA ASP A 44 7.21 -7.46 21.33
C ASP A 44 7.18 -8.22 19.99
N ARG A 45 5.96 -8.43 19.47
CA ARG A 45 5.74 -9.16 18.22
C ARG A 45 6.39 -8.46 17.01
N ASP A 46 6.55 -7.14 17.06
CA ASP A 46 7.18 -6.39 15.98
C ASP A 46 8.69 -6.65 15.94
N ILE A 47 9.33 -6.81 17.09
CA ILE A 47 10.75 -7.17 17.19
C ILE A 47 10.98 -8.57 16.62
N TYR A 48 10.07 -9.51 16.91
CA TYR A 48 10.08 -10.85 16.32
C TYR A 48 9.93 -10.82 14.80
N ALA A 49 8.91 -10.13 14.28
CA ALA A 49 8.68 -10.03 12.84
C ALA A 49 9.89 -9.42 12.09
N ARG A 50 10.49 -8.36 12.65
CA ARG A 50 11.72 -7.75 12.10
C ARG A 50 12.86 -8.75 12.05
N PHE A 51 13.10 -9.49 13.12
CA PHE A 51 14.18 -10.47 13.18
C PHE A 51 14.01 -11.55 12.11
N ILE A 52 12.80 -12.12 11.98
CA ILE A 52 12.51 -13.17 10.99
C ILE A 52 12.66 -12.68 9.54
N ASN A 53 12.35 -11.42 9.24
CA ASN A 53 12.47 -10.86 7.88
C ASN A 53 13.92 -10.78 7.34
N HIS A 54 14.94 -10.98 8.19
CA HIS A 54 16.33 -11.10 7.73
C HIS A 54 16.63 -12.46 7.08
N PHE A 55 15.76 -13.45 7.27
CA PHE A 55 15.92 -14.81 6.76
C PHE A 55 15.04 -15.02 5.52
N LYS A 56 15.56 -15.74 4.52
CA LYS A 56 14.78 -16.08 3.32
C LYS A 56 13.79 -17.21 3.64
N ALA A 57 12.70 -17.27 2.87
CA ALA A 57 11.71 -18.34 3.01
C ALA A 57 12.36 -19.72 2.85
N GLY A 58 12.29 -20.55 3.90
CA GLY A 58 12.88 -21.91 3.95
C GLY A 58 14.30 -21.98 4.50
N GLU A 59 14.89 -20.86 4.90
CA GLU A 59 16.19 -20.81 5.55
C GLU A 59 16.08 -21.23 7.03
N ALA A 60 17.05 -21.99 7.53
CA ALA A 60 17.02 -22.49 8.90
C ALA A 60 17.23 -21.34 9.89
N ILE A 61 16.21 -21.06 10.71
CA ILE A 61 16.29 -20.03 11.75
C ILE A 61 17.10 -20.61 12.93
N PRO A 62 18.13 -19.91 13.41
CA PRO A 62 18.89 -20.35 14.58
C PRO A 62 18.01 -20.40 15.83
N GLN A 63 18.39 -21.22 16.83
CA GLN A 63 17.62 -21.38 18.07
C GLN A 63 17.75 -20.18 19.00
N VAL A 64 17.13 -19.07 18.59
CA VAL A 64 17.14 -17.79 19.28
C VAL A 64 15.75 -17.17 19.30
N ILE A 65 15.44 -16.51 20.40
CA ILE A 65 14.24 -15.70 20.59
C ILE A 65 14.66 -14.24 20.55
N PRO A 66 14.13 -13.42 19.64
CA PRO A 66 14.36 -11.98 19.68
C PRO A 66 13.60 -11.37 20.87
N LEU A 67 14.32 -10.93 21.89
CA LEU A 67 13.75 -10.41 23.14
C LEU A 67 13.55 -8.90 23.07
N LEU A 68 14.55 -8.17 22.59
CA LEU A 68 14.55 -6.70 22.58
C LEU A 68 15.42 -6.18 21.44
N TRP A 69 15.09 -4.99 20.93
CA TRP A 69 15.90 -4.24 19.99
C TRP A 69 16.05 -2.80 20.49
N TRP A 70 17.29 -2.40 20.75
CA TRP A 70 17.61 -1.08 21.31
C TRP A 70 18.97 -0.59 20.79
N GLU A 71 19.09 0.69 20.42
CA GLU A 71 20.34 1.31 19.96
C GLU A 71 21.11 0.49 18.91
N ASN A 72 20.41 0.02 17.88
CA ASN A 72 20.97 -0.82 16.81
C ASN A 72 21.62 -2.13 17.32
N CYS A 73 21.12 -2.65 18.43
CA CYS A 73 21.52 -3.92 19.04
C CYS A 73 20.31 -4.84 19.23
N TYR A 74 20.38 -6.07 18.74
CA TYR A 74 19.43 -7.13 19.03
C TYR A 74 19.84 -7.92 20.27
N TYR A 75 18.95 -8.00 21.24
CA TYR A 75 19.08 -8.85 22.41
C TYR A 75 18.32 -10.14 22.14
N LEU A 76 19.06 -11.24 22.01
CA LEU A 76 18.54 -12.52 21.57
C LEU A 76 18.67 -13.56 22.69
N GLY A 77 17.56 -14.12 23.13
CA GLY A 77 17.54 -15.24 24.05
C GLY A 77 17.98 -16.51 23.34
N SER A 78 19.01 -17.21 23.82
CA SER A 78 19.38 -18.53 23.28
C SER A 78 19.48 -19.58 24.36
N ALA A 79 18.86 -20.73 24.10
CA ALA A 79 18.94 -21.92 24.95
C ALA A 79 20.23 -22.73 24.70
N VAL A 80 20.98 -22.39 23.65
CA VAL A 80 22.20 -23.07 23.24
C VAL A 80 23.35 -22.08 23.22
N PHE A 81 24.56 -22.56 23.50
CA PHE A 81 25.75 -21.74 23.34
C PHE A 81 26.02 -21.51 21.85
N LEU A 82 25.87 -20.26 21.41
CA LEU A 82 26.25 -19.85 20.06
C LEU A 82 27.76 -19.54 20.00
N GLY A 83 28.46 -20.16 19.05
CA GLY A 83 29.89 -19.95 18.83
C GLY A 83 30.24 -18.56 18.30
N ALA A 84 31.52 -18.16 18.34
CA ALA A 84 31.95 -16.84 17.88
C ALA A 84 31.72 -16.59 16.38
N LYS A 85 31.78 -17.66 15.56
CA LYS A 85 31.48 -17.60 14.13
C LYS A 85 29.98 -17.38 13.87
N GLU A 86 29.12 -18.18 14.51
CA GLU A 86 27.66 -18.07 14.38
C GLU A 86 27.15 -16.69 14.82
N ARG A 87 27.70 -16.14 15.90
CA ARG A 87 27.35 -14.78 16.34
C ARG A 87 27.75 -13.72 15.32
N ARG A 88 28.89 -13.91 14.64
CA ARG A 88 29.36 -12.98 13.61
C ARG A 88 28.47 -13.06 12.37
N ASP A 89 28.21 -14.28 11.90
CA ASP A 89 27.34 -14.52 10.74
C ASP A 89 25.94 -13.95 10.98
N LEU A 90 25.40 -14.10 12.20
CA LEU A 90 24.10 -13.54 12.58
C LEU A 90 24.11 -12.01 12.69
N ALA A 91 25.19 -11.41 13.24
CA ALA A 91 25.33 -9.96 13.31
C ALA A 91 25.44 -9.33 11.91
N ASP A 92 26.19 -9.96 11.01
CA ASP A 92 26.34 -9.53 9.62
C ASP A 92 25.00 -9.64 8.86
N LEU A 93 24.24 -10.72 9.09
CA LEU A 93 22.93 -10.93 8.48
C LEU A 93 21.91 -9.85 8.91
N VAL A 94 21.91 -9.52 10.20
CA VAL A 94 20.97 -8.57 10.79
C VAL A 94 21.42 -7.11 10.58
N GLY A 95 22.65 -6.89 10.12
CA GLY A 95 23.20 -5.56 9.85
C GLY A 95 23.42 -4.70 11.11
N GLY A 96 23.62 -5.34 12.27
CA GLY A 96 23.66 -4.66 13.57
C GLY A 96 24.40 -5.45 14.65
N LYS A 97 24.50 -4.87 15.84
CA LYS A 97 25.09 -5.58 17.00
C LYS A 97 24.11 -6.62 17.51
N ILE A 98 24.63 -7.71 18.07
CA ILE A 98 23.81 -8.70 18.75
C ILE A 98 24.38 -8.99 20.14
N GLN A 99 23.49 -9.22 21.10
CA GLN A 99 23.82 -9.65 22.44
C GLN A 99 23.00 -10.88 22.78
N ILE A 100 23.69 -11.97 23.11
CA ILE A 100 23.03 -13.23 23.46
C ILE A 100 22.75 -13.24 24.95
N ILE A 101 21.50 -13.49 25.31
CA ILE A 101 21.02 -13.67 26.68
C ILE A 101 20.75 -15.17 26.87
N PRO A 102 21.34 -15.83 27.88
CA PRO A 102 21.04 -17.23 28.14
C PRO A 102 19.59 -17.37 28.62
N ILE A 103 18.85 -18.31 28.03
CA ILE A 103 17.47 -18.64 28.42
C ILE A 103 17.34 -20.14 28.70
N ALA A 104 16.31 -20.51 29.46
CA ALA A 104 15.97 -21.89 29.73
C ALA A 104 15.51 -22.59 28.44
N LYS A 105 15.91 -23.86 28.27
CA LYS A 105 15.52 -24.69 27.12
C LYS A 105 14.00 -24.82 27.02
N ASP A 106 13.33 -25.00 28.15
CA ASP A 106 11.87 -25.11 28.23
C ASP A 106 11.18 -23.84 27.74
N SER A 107 11.74 -22.65 27.97
CA SER A 107 11.18 -21.40 27.46
C SER A 107 11.29 -21.28 25.94
N TYR A 108 12.39 -21.77 25.36
CA TYR A 108 12.54 -21.85 23.92
C TYR A 108 11.56 -22.84 23.28
N GLU A 109 11.38 -24.01 23.88
CA GLU A 109 10.43 -25.03 23.41
C GLU A 109 8.98 -24.54 23.49
N ARG A 110 8.60 -23.85 24.58
CA ARG A 110 7.27 -23.23 24.73
C ARG A 110 7.01 -22.16 23.67
N TRP A 111 8.03 -21.37 23.33
CA TRP A 111 7.94 -20.35 22.27
C TRP A 111 7.88 -20.94 20.87
N SER A 112 8.64 -22.01 20.62
CA SER A 112 8.71 -22.67 19.31
C SER A 112 7.48 -23.53 18.98
N ASN A 113 6.65 -23.89 19.97
CA ASN A 113 5.52 -24.79 19.78
C ASN A 113 4.18 -24.01 19.60
N PRO A 114 3.49 -24.13 18.45
CA PRO A 114 2.23 -23.44 18.18
C PRO A 114 1.09 -23.73 19.19
N GLU A 115 1.10 -24.89 19.85
CA GLU A 115 0.02 -25.31 20.74
C GLU A 115 0.03 -24.62 22.12
N HIS A 116 1.16 -24.03 22.53
CA HIS A 116 1.35 -23.42 23.87
C HIS A 116 1.40 -21.88 23.84
N SER A 117 1.04 -21.25 22.73
CA SER A 117 0.89 -19.79 22.67
C SER A 117 -0.19 -19.35 23.68
N PRO A 118 0.09 -18.38 24.58
CA PRO A 118 -0.85 -18.02 25.63
C PRO A 118 -2.17 -17.55 25.03
N LYS A 119 -3.23 -18.34 25.27
CA LYS A 119 -4.63 -17.94 25.06
C LYS A 119 -4.89 -16.76 26.00
N THR A 120 -4.67 -15.56 25.49
CA THR A 120 -5.13 -14.35 26.17
C THR A 120 -6.56 -14.14 25.71
N GLU A 121 -7.51 -14.26 26.64
CA GLU A 121 -8.86 -13.76 26.48
C GLU A 121 -8.79 -12.26 26.20
N ASN A 122 -8.78 -11.91 24.91
CA ASN A 122 -9.12 -10.58 24.41
C ASN A 122 -9.76 -10.78 23.05
N ASN A 123 -10.94 -10.18 22.89
CA ASN A 123 -11.86 -10.27 21.76
C ASN A 123 -11.28 -9.70 20.44
N HIS A 124 -10.19 -10.27 19.95
CA HIS A 124 -9.67 -10.06 18.60
C HIS A 124 -9.37 -11.42 17.98
N ASN A 125 -10.40 -12.01 17.36
CA ASN A 125 -10.22 -13.09 16.41
C ASN A 125 -9.46 -12.56 15.18
N THR A 126 -8.13 -12.57 15.26
CA THR A 126 -7.23 -12.48 14.11
C THR A 126 -6.87 -13.91 13.72
N THR A 127 -7.66 -14.48 12.82
CA THR A 127 -7.23 -15.65 12.05
C THR A 127 -6.76 -15.09 10.71
N ASP A 128 -5.47 -15.19 10.45
CA ASP A 128 -4.83 -14.80 9.19
C ASP A 128 -5.40 -15.61 8.02
N ASN A 129 -6.50 -15.10 7.47
CA ASN A 129 -7.09 -15.53 6.22
C ASN A 129 -7.64 -14.27 5.52
N PRO A 130 -6.99 -13.78 4.45
CA PRO A 130 -7.45 -12.62 3.67
C PRO A 130 -8.89 -12.78 3.14
N SER A 131 -9.38 -14.02 3.05
CA SER A 131 -10.72 -14.39 2.60
C SER A 131 -11.81 -14.19 3.66
N LEU A 132 -11.48 -14.22 4.96
CA LEU A 132 -12.44 -14.11 6.07
C LEU A 132 -12.67 -12.65 6.52
N GLU A 133 -11.81 -11.69 6.15
CA GLU A 133 -12.06 -10.26 6.39
C GLU A 133 -13.08 -9.65 5.41
N LEU A 134 -13.33 -10.27 4.25
CA LEU A 134 -14.27 -9.76 3.25
C LEU A 134 -15.72 -9.67 3.75
N SER A 135 -16.11 -10.50 4.72
CA SER A 135 -17.48 -10.49 5.29
C SER A 135 -17.71 -9.38 6.31
N ARG A 136 -16.66 -8.77 6.89
CA ARG A 136 -16.72 -7.53 7.71
C ARG A 136 -16.34 -6.26 6.93
N SER A 137 -15.99 -6.38 5.64
CA SER A 137 -15.46 -5.29 4.82
C SER A 137 -16.48 -4.24 4.36
N GLY A 138 -17.77 -4.44 4.62
CA GLY A 138 -18.82 -3.53 4.14
C GLY A 138 -18.69 -2.10 4.66
N GLU A 139 -18.29 -1.91 5.91
CA GLU A 139 -18.12 -0.57 6.51
C GLU A 139 -16.93 0.17 5.93
N HIS A 140 -15.77 -0.48 5.81
CA HIS A 140 -14.57 0.14 5.24
C HIS A 140 -14.67 0.42 3.74
N ILE A 141 -15.42 -0.39 3.00
CA ILE A 141 -15.76 -0.08 1.60
C ILE A 141 -16.63 1.17 1.56
N LYS A 142 -17.64 1.31 2.44
CA LYS A 142 -18.45 2.53 2.51
C LYS A 142 -17.60 3.76 2.85
N ASP A 143 -16.67 3.65 3.79
CA ASP A 143 -15.74 4.75 4.12
C ASP A 143 -14.92 5.18 2.90
N LEU A 144 -14.41 4.22 2.13
CA LEU A 144 -13.66 4.49 0.91
C LEU A 144 -14.53 5.15 -0.17
N LEU A 145 -15.76 4.68 -0.36
CA LEU A 145 -16.71 5.30 -1.28
C LEU A 145 -17.09 6.72 -0.84
N ASN A 146 -17.26 6.96 0.46
CA ASN A 146 -17.50 8.29 1.02
C ASN A 146 -16.31 9.22 0.78
N LEU A 147 -15.07 8.73 0.92
CA LEU A 147 -13.86 9.48 0.56
C LEU A 147 -13.83 9.85 -0.92
N ILE A 148 -14.27 8.95 -1.82
CA ILE A 148 -14.37 9.23 -3.25
C ILE A 148 -15.44 10.29 -3.51
N THR A 149 -16.62 10.16 -2.91
CA THR A 149 -17.71 11.15 -3.02
C THR A 149 -17.26 12.54 -2.57
N ASN A 150 -16.60 12.62 -1.41
CA ASN A 150 -16.06 13.88 -0.90
C ASN A 150 -14.99 14.46 -1.83
N ALA A 151 -14.11 13.63 -2.39
CA ALA A 151 -13.11 14.08 -3.34
C ALA A 151 -13.74 14.67 -4.61
N LEU A 152 -14.77 14.03 -5.16
CA LEU A 152 -15.50 14.53 -6.34
C LEU A 152 -16.22 15.85 -6.05
N ASN A 153 -16.89 15.96 -4.89
CA ASN A 153 -17.55 17.19 -4.46
C ASN A 153 -16.56 18.37 -4.34
N ASN A 154 -15.33 18.09 -3.88
CA ASN A 154 -14.24 19.05 -3.80
C ASN A 154 -13.46 19.23 -5.12
N ARG A 155 -13.94 18.63 -6.23
CA ARG A 155 -13.29 18.66 -7.55
C ARG A 155 -11.83 18.18 -7.54
N ALA A 156 -11.50 17.28 -6.63
CA ALA A 156 -10.17 16.68 -6.56
C ALA A 156 -9.89 15.80 -7.77
N LYS A 157 -8.64 15.82 -8.24
CA LYS A 157 -8.14 14.96 -9.32
C LYS A 157 -7.45 13.70 -8.80
N GLU A 158 -6.93 13.75 -7.58
CA GLU A 158 -6.27 12.62 -6.95
C GLU A 158 -6.64 12.51 -5.48
N ILE A 159 -6.73 11.28 -4.97
CA ILE A 159 -6.78 10.96 -3.55
C ILE A 159 -5.49 10.23 -3.20
N HIS A 160 -4.78 10.71 -2.18
CA HIS A 160 -3.55 10.12 -1.68
C HIS A 160 -3.82 9.50 -0.31
N LEU A 161 -3.55 8.21 -0.19
CA LEU A 161 -3.54 7.46 1.07
C LEU A 161 -2.08 7.22 1.45
N GLU A 162 -1.59 7.99 2.41
CA GLU A 162 -0.19 8.05 2.81
C GLU A 162 -0.04 7.48 4.22
N PRO A 163 0.42 6.23 4.35
CA PRO A 163 0.73 5.70 5.66
C PRO A 163 1.90 6.46 6.28
N GLN A 164 1.76 6.82 7.55
CA GLN A 164 2.82 7.32 8.43
C GLN A 164 3.06 6.27 9.53
N VAL A 165 4.07 6.51 10.38
CA VAL A 165 4.44 5.60 11.48
C VAL A 165 3.23 5.29 12.38
N ASP A 166 2.53 6.34 12.83
CA ASP A 166 1.42 6.21 13.79
C ASP A 166 0.08 6.69 13.25
N SER A 167 -0.06 6.86 11.92
CA SER A 167 -1.32 7.34 11.33
C SER A 167 -1.42 7.06 9.83
N LEU A 168 -2.61 7.17 9.27
CA LEU A 168 -2.83 7.30 7.84
C LEU A 168 -3.20 8.75 7.54
N ARG A 169 -2.38 9.42 6.74
CA ARG A 169 -2.68 10.75 6.21
C ARG A 169 -3.45 10.60 4.90
N ILE A 170 -4.58 11.30 4.78
CA ILE A 170 -5.35 11.37 3.54
C ILE A 170 -5.27 12.78 2.98
N ARG A 171 -4.87 12.90 1.71
CA ARG A 171 -4.78 14.18 1.00
C ARG A 171 -5.54 14.14 -0.32
N TYR A 172 -6.12 15.27 -0.71
CA TYR A 172 -6.67 15.45 -2.05
C TYR A 172 -5.77 16.35 -2.86
N ARG A 173 -5.61 16.05 -4.16
CA ARG A 173 -5.03 17.00 -5.11
C ARG A 173 -6.16 17.80 -5.75
N ILE A 174 -6.29 19.07 -5.36
CA ILE A 174 -7.29 20.01 -5.88
C ILE A 174 -6.53 21.12 -6.59
N ASP A 175 -6.87 21.39 -7.85
CA ASP A 175 -6.21 22.40 -8.69
C ASP A 175 -4.67 22.32 -8.69
N GLY A 176 -4.15 21.09 -8.64
CA GLY A 176 -2.71 20.80 -8.65
C GLY A 176 -2.04 20.80 -7.26
N LEU A 177 -2.72 21.31 -6.22
CA LEU A 177 -2.20 21.40 -4.86
C LEU A 177 -2.67 20.23 -3.99
N LEU A 178 -1.76 19.65 -3.19
CA LEU A 178 -2.10 18.61 -2.22
C LEU A 178 -2.58 19.24 -0.92
N GLN A 179 -3.83 18.96 -0.55
CA GLN A 179 -4.49 19.48 0.64
C GLN A 179 -4.78 18.33 1.62
N PRO A 180 -4.38 18.44 2.90
CA PRO A 180 -4.71 17.46 3.92
C PRO A 180 -6.22 17.49 4.23
N ILE A 181 -6.83 16.32 4.30
CA ILE A 181 -8.29 16.18 4.52
C ILE A 181 -8.57 15.60 5.90
N THR A 182 -7.91 14.50 6.22
CA THR A 182 -8.07 13.83 7.51
C THR A 182 -6.84 12.98 7.83
N VAL A 183 -6.71 12.64 9.10
CA VAL A 183 -5.71 11.73 9.63
C VAL A 183 -6.45 10.64 10.38
N LEU A 184 -6.25 9.39 9.98
CA LEU A 184 -6.90 8.23 10.60
C LEU A 184 -5.88 7.43 11.42
N PRO A 185 -6.32 6.65 12.42
CA PRO A 185 -5.46 5.72 13.13
C PRO A 185 -4.83 4.68 12.19
N PRO A 186 -3.65 4.13 12.52
CA PRO A 186 -2.91 3.21 11.64
C PRO A 186 -3.69 1.91 11.38
N SER A 187 -4.56 1.50 12.30
CA SER A 187 -5.48 0.37 12.13
C SER A 187 -6.42 0.50 10.93
N HIS A 188 -6.72 1.74 10.49
CA HIS A 188 -7.56 2.01 9.31
C HIS A 188 -6.74 1.96 8.02
N SER A 189 -5.43 2.26 8.08
CA SER A 189 -4.53 2.27 6.92
C SER A 189 -4.55 0.95 6.15
N ARG A 190 -4.24 -0.15 6.86
CA ARG A 190 -4.16 -1.47 6.24
C ARG A 190 -5.51 -1.92 5.68
N LYS A 191 -6.58 -1.68 6.43
CA LYS A 191 -7.93 -2.07 6.05
C LYS A 191 -8.43 -1.35 4.80
N LEU A 192 -8.18 -0.04 4.70
CA LEU A 192 -8.56 0.75 3.53
C LEU A 192 -7.81 0.30 2.28
N ILE A 193 -6.52 -0.05 2.39
CA ILE A 193 -5.74 -0.54 1.24
C ILE A 193 -6.19 -1.92 0.80
N VAL A 194 -6.48 -2.83 1.73
CA VAL A 194 -7.05 -4.14 1.41
C VAL A 194 -8.40 -4.00 0.70
N CYS A 195 -9.29 -3.13 1.21
CA CYS A 195 -10.57 -2.84 0.57
C CYS A 195 -10.37 -2.22 -0.82
N LEU A 196 -9.44 -1.27 -0.95
CA LEU A 196 -9.10 -0.64 -2.21
C LEU A 196 -8.60 -1.65 -3.25
N LYS A 197 -7.72 -2.57 -2.85
CA LYS A 197 -7.25 -3.67 -3.70
C LYS A 197 -8.38 -4.58 -4.12
N ALA A 198 -9.27 -4.93 -3.18
CA ALA A 198 -10.43 -5.78 -3.45
C ALA A 198 -11.38 -5.14 -4.48
N ILE A 199 -11.69 -3.84 -4.35
CA ILE A 199 -12.58 -3.17 -5.30
C ILE A 199 -11.93 -2.87 -6.65
N ALA A 200 -10.59 -2.87 -6.71
CA ALA A 200 -9.81 -2.63 -7.93
C ALA A 200 -9.28 -3.91 -8.61
N ASP A 201 -9.70 -5.10 -8.15
CA ASP A 201 -9.27 -6.42 -8.67
C ASP A 201 -7.73 -6.59 -8.62
N LEU A 202 -7.10 -6.06 -7.57
CA LEU A 202 -5.66 -6.17 -7.29
C LEU A 202 -5.36 -7.34 -6.36
N GLU A 203 -4.13 -7.86 -6.44
CA GLU A 203 -3.70 -8.98 -5.60
C GLU A 203 -3.44 -8.49 -4.17
N ILE A 204 -4.34 -8.88 -3.25
CA ILE A 204 -4.32 -8.44 -1.84
C ILE A 204 -3.06 -8.95 -1.12
N SER A 205 -2.62 -10.16 -1.45
CA SER A 205 -1.47 -10.81 -0.80
C SER A 205 -0.12 -10.15 -1.14
N GLN A 206 -0.04 -9.38 -2.23
CA GLN A 206 1.21 -8.75 -2.69
C GLN A 206 1.36 -7.32 -2.17
N ILE A 207 2.35 -7.09 -1.30
CA ILE A 207 2.58 -5.79 -0.64
C ILE A 207 3.90 -5.14 -1.10
N GLY A 208 4.86 -5.94 -1.61
CA GLY A 208 6.21 -5.49 -1.96
C GLY A 208 6.43 -5.03 -3.41
N THR A 209 5.38 -5.04 -4.24
CA THR A 209 5.49 -4.65 -5.66
C THR A 209 4.42 -3.62 -6.03
N PRO A 210 4.78 -2.57 -6.80
CA PRO A 210 3.81 -1.65 -7.37
C PRO A 210 2.67 -2.37 -8.09
N GLN A 211 1.42 -2.05 -7.76
CA GLN A 211 0.25 -2.57 -8.46
C GLN A 211 -0.55 -1.41 -9.06
N THR A 212 -1.18 -1.67 -10.21
CA THR A 212 -2.05 -0.69 -10.86
C THR A 212 -3.30 -1.39 -11.36
N GLY A 213 -4.45 -0.82 -11.04
CA GLY A 213 -5.77 -1.34 -11.37
C GLY A 213 -6.77 -0.23 -11.61
N ARG A 214 -8.03 -0.62 -11.74
CA ARG A 214 -9.17 0.29 -11.85
C ARG A 214 -10.28 -0.20 -10.95
N ILE A 215 -10.98 0.72 -10.29
CA ILE A 215 -12.15 0.34 -9.49
C ILE A 215 -13.19 -0.29 -10.42
N ASN A 216 -13.73 -1.43 -10.00
CA ASN A 216 -14.75 -2.15 -10.76
C ASN A 216 -16.05 -1.33 -10.83
N ASN A 217 -16.66 -1.23 -12.02
CA ASN A 217 -17.90 -0.48 -12.25
C ASN A 217 -19.04 -0.83 -11.29
N LYS A 218 -19.09 -2.06 -10.76
CA LYS A 218 -20.11 -2.46 -9.77
C LYS A 218 -20.08 -1.62 -8.48
N TYR A 219 -18.94 -1.00 -8.16
CA TYR A 219 -18.81 -0.10 -7.01
C TYR A 219 -19.05 1.37 -7.38
N LEU A 220 -19.19 1.67 -8.68
CA LEU A 220 -19.33 3.03 -9.21
C LEU A 220 -20.77 3.37 -9.64
N GLU A 221 -21.75 2.49 -9.39
CA GLU A 221 -23.14 2.64 -9.86
C GLU A 221 -23.84 3.92 -9.36
N HIS A 222 -23.41 4.46 -8.21
CA HIS A 222 -23.95 5.69 -7.61
C HIS A 222 -23.15 6.95 -7.95
N PHE A 223 -22.13 6.83 -8.80
CA PHE A 223 -21.27 7.94 -9.24
C PHE A 223 -21.65 8.40 -10.66
N PRO A 224 -21.10 9.52 -11.16
CA PRO A 224 -21.30 9.92 -12.56
C PRO A 224 -20.98 8.77 -13.52
N GLN A 225 -21.82 8.55 -14.53
CA GLN A 225 -21.71 7.40 -15.45
C GLN A 225 -20.33 7.28 -16.12
N ASP A 226 -19.61 8.39 -16.30
CA ASP A 226 -18.31 8.43 -16.97
C ASP A 226 -17.12 8.51 -16.01
N LEU A 227 -17.31 8.22 -14.72
CA LEU A 227 -16.21 8.20 -13.75
C LEU A 227 -15.35 6.95 -13.93
N ASP A 228 -14.10 7.14 -14.34
CA ASP A 228 -13.03 6.14 -14.28
C ASP A 228 -12.12 6.46 -13.09
N ILE A 229 -11.84 5.46 -12.25
CA ILE A 229 -10.92 5.61 -11.13
C ILE A 229 -9.77 4.63 -11.30
N GLN A 230 -8.60 5.17 -11.62
CA GLN A 230 -7.37 4.38 -11.65
C GLN A 230 -6.74 4.35 -10.27
N VAL A 231 -6.36 3.16 -9.83
CA VAL A 231 -5.72 2.92 -8.53
C VAL A 231 -4.28 2.50 -8.77
N THR A 232 -3.35 3.11 -8.04
CA THR A 232 -1.96 2.66 -7.96
C THR A 232 -1.59 2.44 -6.51
N THR A 233 -1.06 1.28 -6.16
CA THR A 233 -0.43 1.02 -4.86
C THR A 233 1.08 0.92 -5.02
N MET A 234 1.82 1.41 -4.04
CA MET A 234 3.27 1.37 -4.01
C MET A 234 3.73 0.98 -2.60
N PRO A 235 4.77 0.14 -2.47
CA PRO A 235 5.38 -0.11 -1.18
C PRO A 235 6.01 1.20 -0.64
N CYS A 236 5.81 1.45 0.64
CA CYS A 236 6.43 2.47 1.44
C CYS A 236 7.18 1.81 2.60
N ILE A 237 8.44 2.20 2.77
CA ILE A 237 9.24 1.76 3.91
C ILE A 237 8.95 2.74 5.05
N SER A 238 8.44 2.23 6.18
CA SER A 238 8.38 3.03 7.40
C SER A 238 9.79 3.10 8.02
N GLU A 239 10.30 4.32 8.27
CA GLU A 239 11.62 4.56 8.91
C GLU A 239 11.72 3.93 10.30
N ILE A 240 10.58 3.66 10.93
CA ILE A 240 10.45 2.95 12.21
C ILE A 240 9.60 1.71 11.94
N GLY A 241 10.17 0.50 12.03
CA GLY A 241 9.35 -0.71 11.88
C GLY A 241 9.89 -1.82 11.00
N GLY A 242 10.56 -1.51 9.89
CA GLY A 242 10.80 -2.49 8.82
C GLY A 242 9.52 -3.05 8.17
N ASN A 243 8.33 -2.67 8.65
CA ASN A 243 7.05 -3.02 8.07
C ASN A 243 6.90 -2.29 6.74
N ILE A 244 6.66 -3.06 5.68
CA ILE A 244 6.29 -2.52 4.38
C ILE A 244 4.84 -2.06 4.50
N LEU A 245 4.67 -0.74 4.58
CA LEU A 245 3.36 -0.12 4.42
C LEU A 245 3.10 0.02 2.91
N GLU A 246 1.86 0.25 2.53
CA GLU A 246 1.54 0.59 1.15
C GLU A 246 0.97 2.00 1.14
N GLN A 247 1.45 2.83 0.22
CA GLN A 247 0.75 4.04 -0.15
C GLN A 247 -0.16 3.71 -1.34
N ALA A 248 -1.27 4.43 -1.44
CA ALA A 248 -2.15 4.32 -2.59
C ALA A 248 -2.53 5.69 -3.14
N VAL A 249 -2.61 5.78 -4.45
CA VAL A 249 -3.10 6.96 -5.17
C VAL A 249 -4.26 6.54 -6.05
N LEU A 250 -5.39 7.24 -5.90
CA LEU A 250 -6.55 7.10 -6.76
C LEU A 250 -6.60 8.32 -7.67
N HIS A 251 -6.54 8.11 -8.99
CA HIS A 251 -6.74 9.15 -9.99
C HIS A 251 -8.21 9.15 -10.41
N LEU A 252 -8.88 10.28 -10.19
CA LEU A 252 -10.30 10.47 -10.48
C LEU A 252 -10.44 11.16 -11.84
N GLU A 253 -10.93 10.42 -12.83
CA GLU A 253 -11.17 10.94 -14.17
C GLU A 253 -12.66 10.82 -14.50
N VAL A 254 -13.38 11.94 -14.44
CA VAL A 254 -14.73 12.01 -15.01
C VAL A 254 -14.55 12.30 -16.49
N ASN A 255 -14.71 11.27 -17.31
CA ASN A 255 -14.61 11.39 -18.76
C ASN A 255 -15.87 12.06 -19.29
N HIS A 256 -15.92 13.38 -19.23
CA HIS A 256 -16.84 14.10 -20.10
C HIS A 256 -16.34 13.92 -21.54
N LEU A 257 -16.81 12.88 -22.22
CA LEU A 257 -16.67 12.74 -23.68
C LEU A 257 -17.56 13.78 -24.38
N SER A 258 -17.55 15.04 -23.92
CA SER A 258 -17.86 16.16 -24.78
C SER A 258 -16.66 16.33 -25.71
N VAL A 259 -16.62 15.51 -26.76
CA VAL A 259 -15.60 15.62 -27.81
C VAL A 259 -15.67 17.04 -28.37
N SER A 260 -14.75 17.93 -28.01
CA SER A 260 -14.78 19.32 -28.48
C SER A 260 -14.72 19.35 -30.01
N ALA A 261 -15.27 20.42 -30.61
CA ALA A 261 -15.03 20.62 -32.03
C ALA A 261 -13.52 20.75 -32.29
N LEU A 262 -13.04 20.30 -33.45
CA LEU A 262 -11.60 20.35 -33.76
C LEU A 262 -11.01 21.77 -33.63
N GLY A 263 -11.80 22.81 -33.87
CA GLY A 263 -11.39 24.21 -33.69
C GLY A 263 -11.33 24.71 -32.25
N GLU A 264 -11.88 23.97 -31.29
CA GLU A 264 -11.89 24.33 -29.87
C GLU A 264 -10.70 23.72 -29.11
N LEU A 265 -9.84 22.96 -29.79
CA LEU A 265 -8.66 22.30 -29.19
C LEU A 265 -7.53 23.26 -28.78
N GLY A 266 -7.67 24.56 -29.05
CA GLY A 266 -6.65 25.57 -28.74
C GLY A 266 -5.45 25.58 -29.70
N MET A 267 -5.58 24.96 -30.87
CA MET A 267 -4.56 25.06 -31.93
C MET A 267 -4.53 26.48 -32.50
N GLY A 268 -3.34 27.02 -32.75
CA GLY A 268 -3.20 28.26 -33.51
C GLY A 268 -3.77 28.12 -34.93
N THR A 269 -4.20 29.24 -35.53
CA THR A 269 -4.88 29.27 -36.83
C THR A 269 -4.08 28.57 -37.95
N THR A 270 -2.76 28.80 -38.00
CA THR A 270 -1.88 28.17 -39.00
C THR A 270 -1.70 26.67 -38.77
N PRO A 271 -1.27 26.18 -37.59
CA PRO A 271 -1.21 24.74 -37.28
C PRO A 271 -2.54 24.01 -37.53
N GLN A 272 -3.67 24.62 -37.15
CA GLN A 272 -4.99 24.01 -37.33
C GLN A 272 -5.32 23.80 -38.81
N LYS A 273 -5.05 24.77 -39.69
CA LYS A 273 -5.26 24.62 -41.13
C LYS A 273 -4.41 23.51 -41.72
N ILE A 274 -3.14 23.43 -41.32
CA ILE A 274 -2.23 22.36 -41.74
C ILE A 274 -2.76 21.00 -41.28
N TYR A 275 -3.14 20.88 -40.01
CA TYR A 275 -3.70 19.64 -39.47
C TYR A 275 -4.98 19.20 -40.19
N GLN A 276 -5.90 20.12 -40.45
CA GLN A 276 -7.11 19.85 -41.25
C GLN A 276 -6.80 19.43 -42.69
N SER A 277 -5.71 19.93 -43.28
CA SER A 277 -5.27 19.51 -44.62
C SER A 277 -4.76 18.07 -44.64
N TRP A 278 -4.13 17.61 -43.55
CA TRP A 278 -3.69 16.23 -43.38
C TRP A 278 -4.89 15.28 -43.17
N LEU A 279 -5.89 15.70 -42.38
CA LEU A 279 -7.11 14.90 -42.18
C LEU A 279 -7.88 14.65 -43.48
N ARG A 280 -7.79 15.55 -44.47
CA ARG A 280 -8.45 15.40 -45.78
C ARG A 280 -7.70 14.52 -46.78
N GLN A 281 -6.51 14.03 -46.46
CA GLN A 281 -5.77 13.14 -47.35
C GLN A 281 -6.50 11.78 -47.45
N LYS A 282 -6.53 11.19 -48.65
CA LYS A 282 -7.21 9.91 -48.90
C LYS A 282 -6.50 8.69 -48.29
N GLN A 283 -5.22 8.85 -47.98
CA GLN A 283 -4.37 7.83 -47.37
C GLN A 283 -3.27 8.51 -46.57
N GLY A 284 -2.95 7.99 -45.39
CA GLY A 284 -1.81 8.47 -44.62
C GLY A 284 -1.81 8.02 -43.16
N LEU A 285 -0.71 8.31 -42.48
CA LEU A 285 -0.57 8.05 -41.06
C LEU A 285 -0.42 9.37 -40.30
N ILE A 286 -1.33 9.62 -39.36
CA ILE A 286 -1.20 10.73 -38.41
C ILE A 286 -0.87 10.15 -37.04
N LEU A 287 0.30 10.54 -36.51
CA LEU A 287 0.76 10.12 -35.20
C LEU A 287 0.65 11.29 -34.20
N ILE A 288 -0.17 11.12 -33.17
CA ILE A 288 -0.34 12.10 -32.10
C ILE A 288 0.47 11.65 -30.88
N THR A 289 1.56 12.34 -30.58
CA THR A 289 2.49 11.98 -29.50
C THR A 289 2.49 13.03 -28.37
N GLY A 290 3.07 12.68 -27.22
CA GLY A 290 3.10 13.54 -26.03
C GLY A 290 2.96 12.78 -24.70
N PRO A 291 3.29 13.42 -23.56
CA PRO A 291 3.26 12.81 -22.22
C PRO A 291 1.83 12.48 -21.75
N ARG A 292 1.66 11.72 -20.65
CA ARG A 292 0.31 11.40 -20.12
C ARG A 292 -0.51 12.69 -19.88
N HIS A 293 -1.82 12.62 -20.16
CA HIS A 293 -2.76 13.74 -20.05
C HIS A 293 -2.46 14.98 -20.94
N SER A 294 -1.59 14.88 -21.93
CA SER A 294 -1.32 15.97 -22.90
C SER A 294 -2.43 16.20 -23.95
N GLY A 295 -3.63 15.66 -23.75
CA GLY A 295 -4.75 15.82 -24.69
C GLY A 295 -4.74 14.94 -25.96
N LYS A 296 -3.78 14.02 -26.15
CA LYS A 296 -3.68 13.18 -27.38
C LYS A 296 -4.99 12.47 -27.74
N THR A 297 -5.59 11.79 -26.77
CA THR A 297 -6.83 11.04 -26.96
C THR A 297 -7.98 11.98 -27.34
N HIS A 298 -8.05 13.14 -26.68
CA HIS A 298 -9.03 14.18 -27.01
C HIS A 298 -8.86 14.71 -28.44
N THR A 299 -7.62 15.02 -28.84
CA THR A 299 -7.31 15.44 -30.21
C THR A 299 -7.68 14.36 -31.24
N MET A 300 -7.42 13.08 -30.94
CA MET A 300 -7.82 11.97 -31.81
C MET A 300 -9.34 11.89 -31.97
N TYR A 301 -10.10 11.90 -30.88
CA TYR A 301 -11.57 11.85 -30.95
C TYR A 301 -12.16 13.07 -31.65
N ALA A 302 -11.63 14.28 -31.40
CA ALA A 302 -12.05 15.49 -32.10
C ALA A 302 -11.78 15.41 -33.62
N SER A 303 -10.69 14.77 -34.01
CA SER A 303 -10.35 14.53 -35.43
C SER A 303 -11.29 13.53 -36.09
N LEU A 304 -11.59 12.42 -35.39
CA LEU A 304 -12.57 11.44 -35.85
C LEU A 304 -13.96 12.05 -35.98
N ARG A 305 -14.38 12.86 -35.01
CA ARG A 305 -15.64 13.61 -35.07
C ARG A 305 -15.67 14.58 -36.25
N HIS A 306 -14.55 15.24 -36.57
CA HIS A 306 -14.45 16.14 -37.72
C HIS A 306 -14.55 15.39 -39.07
N LEU A 307 -14.04 14.16 -39.14
CA LEU A 307 -14.11 13.31 -40.33
C LEU A 307 -15.44 12.56 -40.47
N GLY A 308 -16.22 12.46 -39.39
CA GLY A 308 -17.47 11.70 -39.37
C GLY A 308 -18.46 12.19 -40.43
N SER A 309 -18.64 11.40 -41.48
CA SER A 309 -19.70 11.54 -42.47
C SER A 309 -20.35 10.18 -42.75
N PRO A 310 -21.63 10.12 -43.17
CA PRO A 310 -22.26 8.87 -43.59
C PRO A 310 -21.56 8.17 -44.76
N SER A 311 -20.75 8.91 -45.53
CA SER A 311 -20.01 8.43 -46.69
C SER A 311 -18.65 7.80 -46.35
N LEU A 312 -18.20 7.86 -45.09
CA LEU A 312 -16.91 7.35 -44.64
C LEU A 312 -17.08 6.25 -43.60
N LYS A 313 -16.50 5.07 -43.87
CA LYS A 313 -16.40 3.99 -42.89
C LYS A 313 -15.14 4.17 -42.05
N ILE A 314 -15.31 4.61 -40.82
CA ILE A 314 -14.23 4.78 -39.84
C ILE A 314 -14.17 3.53 -38.95
N MET A 315 -12.97 2.99 -38.76
CA MET A 315 -12.72 1.90 -37.81
C MET A 315 -11.62 2.32 -36.83
N THR A 316 -11.82 2.10 -35.54
CA THR A 316 -10.83 2.38 -34.50
C THR A 316 -10.43 1.08 -33.80
N VAL A 317 -9.16 0.99 -33.41
CA VAL A 317 -8.66 -0.06 -32.53
C VAL A 317 -8.14 0.64 -31.28
N GLU A 318 -8.92 0.57 -30.23
CA GLU A 318 -8.60 1.19 -28.95
C GLU A 318 -8.37 0.12 -27.90
N LYS A 319 -7.36 0.33 -27.05
CA LYS A 319 -7.10 -0.54 -25.92
C LYS A 319 -8.06 -0.17 -24.79
N TRP A 320 -9.29 -0.65 -24.88
CA TRP A 320 -10.22 -0.65 -23.75
C TRP A 320 -9.74 -1.66 -22.72
N SER A 321 -9.33 -1.20 -21.53
CA SER A 321 -9.14 -2.09 -20.39
C SER A 321 -10.51 -2.37 -19.76
N VAL A 322 -11.40 -3.03 -20.49
CA VAL A 322 -12.59 -3.73 -19.97
C VAL A 322 -12.72 -5.03 -20.76
N LYS A 323 -12.90 -6.13 -20.00
CA LYS A 323 -12.97 -7.53 -20.44
C LYS A 323 -13.78 -7.73 -21.74
N PHE A 324 -13.12 -8.01 -22.85
CA PHE A 324 -13.47 -9.18 -23.68
C PHE A 324 -12.25 -9.64 -24.49
N CYS A 325 -11.98 -10.94 -24.43
CA CYS A 325 -10.90 -11.70 -25.08
C CYS A 325 -9.54 -11.81 -24.33
N ARG A 326 -9.15 -13.07 -24.14
CA ARG A 326 -8.00 -13.58 -23.39
C ARG A 326 -6.66 -13.26 -24.07
N ARG A 327 -5.65 -13.14 -23.22
CA ARG A 327 -4.18 -13.21 -23.44
C ARG A 327 -3.43 -11.93 -23.82
N ARG A 328 -2.64 -11.50 -22.82
CA ARG A 328 -1.29 -10.90 -22.82
C ARG A 328 -1.00 -9.65 -23.69
N SER A 329 -0.51 -8.65 -22.95
CA SER A 329 0.58 -7.70 -23.25
C SER A 329 0.25 -6.30 -23.78
N LYS A 330 1.15 -5.36 -23.45
CA LYS A 330 1.12 -3.90 -23.66
C LYS A 330 1.32 -3.54 -25.14
N PRO A 331 0.84 -2.36 -25.60
CA PRO A 331 1.79 -1.26 -25.86
C PRO A 331 1.27 0.17 -25.58
N ARG A 332 2.20 1.13 -25.63
CA ARG A 332 2.06 2.61 -25.54
C ARG A 332 2.31 3.19 -26.94
N SER A 333 1.28 3.66 -27.64
CA SER A 333 1.24 4.52 -28.85
C SER A 333 -0.16 4.38 -29.46
N MET A 334 -0.83 5.47 -29.82
CA MET A 334 -2.09 5.43 -30.60
C MET A 334 -1.81 6.00 -31.99
N ALA A 335 -2.19 5.24 -33.02
CA ALA A 335 -2.06 5.60 -34.41
C ALA A 335 -3.47 5.76 -35.01
N LEU A 336 -3.70 6.86 -35.73
CA LEU A 336 -4.86 7.01 -36.58
C LEU A 336 -4.42 6.70 -38.02
N LEU A 337 -4.90 5.57 -38.55
CA LEU A 337 -4.74 5.25 -39.96
C LEU A 337 -5.93 5.87 -40.71
N ILE A 338 -5.66 6.73 -41.68
CA ILE A 338 -6.67 7.30 -42.57
C ILE A 338 -6.55 6.61 -43.92
#